data_AF-A0A2T6BSN5-F1
#
_entry.id   AF-A0A2T6BSN5-F1
#
_cell.length_a   1.000
_cell.length_b   1.000
_cell.length_c   1.000
_cell.angle_alpha   90.00
_cell.angle_beta   90.00
_cell.angle_gamma   90.00
#
_symmetry.space_group_name_H-M   'P 1'
#
loop_
_entity.id
_entity.type
_entity.pdbx_description
1 polymer ?
#
loop_
_entity_poly.entity_id
_entity_poly.type
_entity_poly.pdbx_seq_one_letter_code
_entity_poly.pdbx_strand_id
1 'polypeptide(L)'
;MIYEVDTERIKSQLEYLERCLDVMFDAREAWSRDDRLACFAGARALHIGVECVIDVGSTMIDGFIMRDPGGYLDIVDILEDENVVPSYGAVRLKELIRFRDRLVRRYHEVSEEELFRELSDTEVFHSYITWVRDYLKQELGSAYPGPKGEER
;
A
#
# COMPACT_ATOMS: atom_id res chain seq x y z
N MET A 1 3.56 15.10 22.63
CA MET A 1 3.89 15.69 21.32
C MET A 1 2.58 15.96 20.62
N ILE A 2 2.44 17.11 19.93
CA ILE A 2 1.19 17.56 19.28
C ILE A 2 1.21 17.06 17.83
N TYR A 3 1.03 15.75 17.62
CA TYR A 3 0.73 15.24 16.29
C TYR A 3 -0.78 15.05 16.18
N GLU A 4 -1.40 15.61 15.14
CA GLU A 4 -2.82 15.38 14.80
C GLU A 4 -2.89 14.36 13.66
N VAL A 5 -2.51 13.12 13.96
CA VAL A 5 -2.53 12.03 12.98
C VAL A 5 -3.95 11.47 12.87
N ASP A 6 -4.49 11.44 11.65
CA ASP A 6 -5.76 10.79 11.34
C ASP A 6 -5.60 9.25 11.31
N THR A 7 -5.49 8.67 12.51
CA THR A 7 -5.30 7.22 12.69
C THR A 7 -6.51 6.40 12.23
N GLU A 8 -7.71 6.97 12.21
CA GLU A 8 -8.91 6.30 11.69
C GLU A 8 -8.84 6.16 10.17
N ARG A 9 -8.45 7.22 9.46
CA ARG A 9 -8.23 7.16 8.01
C ARG A 9 -7.13 6.18 7.66
N ILE A 10 -5.97 6.23 8.33
CA ILE A 10 -4.88 5.28 8.08
C ILE A 10 -5.38 3.85 8.28
N LYS A 11 -6.05 3.57 9.40
CA LYS A 11 -6.61 2.25 9.68
C LYS A 11 -7.55 1.78 8.57
N SER A 12 -8.49 2.61 8.14
CA SER A 12 -9.45 2.23 7.10
C SER A 12 -8.77 1.87 5.77
N GLN A 13 -7.68 2.57 5.44
CA GLN A 13 -6.89 2.31 4.23
C GLN A 13 -6.06 1.03 4.35
N LEU A 14 -5.48 0.75 5.52
CA LEU A 14 -4.77 -0.51 5.77
C LEU A 14 -5.73 -1.72 5.73
N GLU A 15 -6.92 -1.60 6.30
CA GLU A 15 -7.96 -2.63 6.20
C GLU A 15 -8.42 -2.84 4.75
N TYR A 16 -8.51 -1.77 3.95
CA TYR A 16 -8.84 -1.90 2.53
C TYR A 16 -7.70 -2.52 1.71
N LEU A 17 -6.45 -2.22 2.07
CA LEU A 17 -5.26 -2.87 1.49
C LEU A 17 -5.25 -4.37 1.78
N GLU A 18 -5.58 -4.80 3.00
CA GLU A 18 -5.75 -6.22 3.36
C GLU A 18 -6.80 -6.89 2.45
N ARG A 19 -7.96 -6.25 2.22
CA ARG A 19 -8.97 -6.77 1.28
C ARG A 19 -8.48 -6.83 -0.16
N CYS A 20 -7.64 -5.89 -0.59
CA CYS A 20 -7.03 -5.94 -1.91
C CYS A 20 -6.07 -7.12 -2.04
N LEU A 21 -5.31 -7.43 -0.98
CA LEU A 21 -4.41 -8.58 -0.95
C LEU A 21 -5.17 -9.90 -1.09
N ASP A 22 -6.32 -10.04 -0.42
CA ASP A 22 -7.19 -11.21 -0.59
C ASP A 22 -7.62 -11.39 -2.05
N VAL A 23 -8.08 -10.30 -2.70
CA VAL A 23 -8.49 -10.34 -4.12
C VAL A 23 -7.31 -10.63 -5.05
N MET A 24 -6.12 -10.08 -4.76
CA MET A 24 -4.91 -10.37 -5.53
C MET A 24 -4.54 -11.85 -5.43
N PHE A 25 -4.62 -12.43 -4.24
CA PHE A 25 -4.39 -13.86 -4.01
C PHE A 25 -5.42 -14.72 -4.77
N ASP A 26 -6.70 -14.44 -4.61
CA ASP A 26 -7.77 -15.19 -5.29
C ASP A 26 -7.65 -15.11 -6.82
N ALA A 27 -7.37 -13.90 -7.35
CA ALA A 27 -7.16 -13.70 -8.77
C ALA A 27 -5.95 -14.50 -9.30
N ARG A 28 -4.86 -14.56 -8.52
CA ARG A 28 -3.68 -15.34 -8.85
C ARG A 28 -3.95 -16.85 -8.81
N GLU A 29 -4.71 -17.35 -7.84
CA GLU A 29 -5.07 -18.76 -7.75
C GLU A 29 -6.03 -19.18 -8.87
N ALA A 30 -6.94 -18.28 -9.27
CA ALA A 30 -7.83 -18.48 -10.40
C ALA A 30 -7.15 -18.27 -11.77
N TRP A 31 -5.85 -17.94 -11.79
CA TRP A 31 -5.17 -17.48 -12.99
C TRP A 31 -5.07 -18.59 -14.04
N SER A 32 -5.90 -18.46 -15.07
CA SER A 32 -5.84 -19.24 -16.30
C SER A 32 -5.85 -18.27 -17.48
N ARG A 33 -5.23 -18.66 -18.61
CA ARG A 33 -5.08 -17.82 -19.82
C ARG A 33 -6.40 -17.31 -20.45
N ASP A 34 -7.56 -17.67 -19.89
CA ASP A 34 -8.88 -17.25 -20.38
C ASP A 34 -9.80 -16.68 -19.27
N ASP A 35 -9.35 -16.60 -18.01
CA ASP A 35 -10.17 -16.00 -16.94
C ASP A 35 -10.03 -14.48 -16.90
N ARG A 36 -10.80 -13.83 -17.78
CA ARG A 36 -10.84 -12.37 -17.90
C ARG A 36 -11.33 -11.70 -16.61
N LEU A 37 -12.20 -12.35 -15.83
CA LEU A 37 -12.73 -11.78 -14.60
C LEU A 37 -11.63 -11.72 -13.54
N ALA A 38 -10.88 -12.81 -13.37
CA ALA A 38 -9.71 -12.83 -12.48
C ALA A 38 -8.68 -11.77 -12.89
N CYS A 39 -8.41 -11.63 -14.20
CA CYS A 39 -7.48 -10.61 -14.70
C CYS A 39 -7.93 -9.17 -14.34
N PHE A 40 -9.19 -8.81 -14.60
CA PHE A 40 -9.71 -7.48 -14.25
C PHE A 40 -9.77 -7.25 -12.74
N ALA A 41 -10.14 -8.27 -11.96
CA ALA A 41 -10.18 -8.19 -10.51
C ALA A 41 -8.77 -7.97 -9.93
N GLY A 42 -7.78 -8.77 -10.34
CA GLY A 42 -6.39 -8.64 -9.93
C GLY A 42 -5.78 -7.29 -10.32
N ALA A 43 -6.00 -6.84 -11.57
CA ALA A 43 -5.55 -5.52 -12.02
C ALA A 43 -6.12 -4.39 -11.15
N ARG A 44 -7.42 -4.45 -10.85
CA ARG A 44 -8.08 -3.43 -10.03
C ARG A 44 -7.62 -3.49 -8.58
N ALA A 45 -7.47 -4.68 -8.01
CA ALA A 45 -6.98 -4.87 -6.66
C ALA A 45 -5.55 -4.31 -6.51
N LEU A 46 -4.65 -4.65 -7.44
CA LEU A 46 -3.27 -4.14 -7.43
C LEU A 46 -3.22 -2.61 -7.53
N HIS A 47 -3.98 -2.01 -8.45
CA HIS A 47 -4.10 -0.55 -8.55
C HIS A 47 -4.58 0.05 -7.22
N ILE A 48 -5.69 -0.44 -6.66
CA ILE A 48 -6.23 0.09 -5.39
C ILE A 48 -5.23 -0.10 -4.24
N GLY A 49 -4.55 -1.25 -4.17
CA GLY A 49 -3.54 -1.49 -3.13
C GLY A 49 -2.43 -0.44 -3.14
N VAL A 50 -1.99 -0.02 -4.34
CA VAL A 50 -1.05 1.09 -4.49
C VAL A 50 -1.66 2.43 -4.06
N GLU A 51 -2.93 2.70 -4.36
CA GLU A 51 -3.60 3.91 -3.86
C GLU A 51 -3.67 3.92 -2.32
N CYS A 52 -3.94 2.78 -1.67
CA CYS A 52 -3.92 2.69 -0.20
C CYS A 52 -2.55 3.04 0.38
N VAL A 53 -1.46 2.57 -0.23
CA VAL A 53 -0.09 2.96 0.16
C VAL A 53 0.12 4.47 0.03
N ILE A 54 -0.30 5.06 -1.08
CA ILE A 54 -0.18 6.51 -1.33
C ILE A 54 -1.00 7.32 -0.33
N ASP A 55 -2.24 6.90 -0.05
CA ASP A 55 -3.16 7.58 0.86
C ASP A 55 -2.68 7.51 2.31
N VAL A 56 -2.21 6.34 2.74
CA VAL A 56 -1.61 6.17 4.07
C VAL A 56 -0.36 7.02 4.20
N GLY A 57 0.55 6.95 3.21
CA GLY A 57 1.76 7.76 3.22
C GLY A 57 1.48 9.26 3.28
N SER A 58 0.55 9.76 2.47
CA SER A 58 0.13 11.16 2.50
C SER A 58 -0.43 11.55 3.86
N THR A 59 -1.29 10.70 4.45
CA THR A 59 -1.88 10.97 5.77
C THR A 59 -0.83 10.97 6.87
N MET A 60 0.19 10.11 6.79
CA MET A 60 1.33 10.11 7.72
C MET A 60 2.16 11.39 7.58
N ILE A 61 2.47 11.80 6.35
CA ILE A 61 3.23 13.03 6.08
C ILE A 61 2.54 14.24 6.69
N ASP A 62 1.24 14.40 6.44
CA ASP A 62 0.45 15.50 6.97
C ASP A 62 0.38 15.45 8.51
N GLY A 63 0.09 14.27 9.08
CA GLY A 63 -0.12 14.11 10.52
C GLY A 63 1.13 14.26 11.38
N PHE A 64 2.29 13.87 10.85
CA PHE A 64 3.59 13.98 11.52
C PHE A 64 4.38 15.24 11.13
N ILE A 65 3.81 16.09 10.26
CA ILE A 65 4.45 17.34 9.80
C ILE A 65 5.81 17.04 9.15
N MET A 66 5.83 16.03 8.28
CA MET A 66 7.00 15.69 7.46
C MET A 66 7.13 16.70 6.30
N ARG A 67 8.16 16.56 5.46
CA ARG A 67 8.31 17.41 4.27
C ARG A 67 7.22 17.15 3.24
N ASP A 68 6.82 18.18 2.49
CA ASP A 68 5.81 18.06 1.43
C ASP A 68 6.29 17.15 0.27
N PRO A 69 5.43 16.27 -0.27
CA PRO A 69 5.76 15.44 -1.42
C PRO A 69 5.57 16.19 -2.74
N GLY A 70 6.55 16.10 -3.64
CA GLY A 70 6.44 16.56 -5.03
C GLY A 70 5.64 15.62 -5.95
N GLY A 71 5.26 14.44 -5.47
CA GLY A 71 4.47 13.44 -6.20
C GLY A 71 4.48 12.07 -5.52
N TYR A 72 3.85 11.06 -6.12
CA TYR A 72 3.66 9.75 -5.47
C TYR A 72 4.96 9.01 -5.14
N LEU A 73 5.99 9.12 -5.98
CA LEU A 73 7.28 8.52 -5.66
C LEU A 73 7.95 9.19 -4.46
N ASP A 74 7.77 10.50 -4.34
CA ASP A 74 8.34 11.29 -3.26
C ASP A 74 7.68 10.97 -1.91
N ILE A 75 6.40 10.56 -1.90
CA ILE A 75 5.76 10.01 -0.70
C ILE A 75 6.57 8.83 -0.16
N VAL A 76 6.97 7.89 -1.03
CA VAL A 76 7.75 6.73 -0.60
C VAL A 76 9.15 7.13 -0.15
N ASP A 77 9.78 8.10 -0.82
CA ASP A 77 11.08 8.63 -0.41
C ASP A 77 11.00 9.27 0.98
N ILE A 78 9.94 10.02 1.29
CA ILE A 78 9.73 10.62 2.62
C ILE A 78 9.52 9.55 3.68
N LEU A 79 8.71 8.52 3.41
CA LEU A 79 8.51 7.42 4.34
C LEU A 79 9.82 6.63 4.58
N GLU A 80 10.71 6.56 3.59
CA GLU A 80 12.04 5.99 3.75
C GLU A 80 12.94 6.89 4.62
N ASP A 81 13.01 8.19 4.31
CA ASP A 81 13.81 9.19 5.05
C ASP A 81 13.43 9.24 6.54
N GLU A 82 12.13 9.13 6.83
CA GLU A 82 11.57 9.15 8.19
C GLU A 82 11.61 7.77 8.89
N ASN A 83 12.27 6.78 8.28
CA ASN A 83 12.41 5.41 8.78
C ASN A 83 11.07 4.68 9.01
N VAL A 84 10.00 5.09 8.34
CA VAL A 84 8.73 4.34 8.32
C VAL A 84 8.92 3.07 7.49
N VAL A 85 9.49 3.20 6.30
CA VAL A 85 9.68 2.10 5.35
C VAL A 85 11.17 1.84 5.15
N PRO A 86 11.66 0.59 5.26
CA PRO A 86 13.06 0.28 4.99
C PRO A 86 13.38 0.40 3.50
N SER A 87 14.64 0.68 3.16
CA SER A 87 15.06 0.95 1.78
C SER A 87 14.66 -0.10 0.74
N TYR A 88 14.73 -1.39 1.10
CA TYR A 88 14.30 -2.45 0.18
C TYR A 88 12.78 -2.40 -0.11
N GLY A 89 11.98 -2.04 0.89
CA GLY A 89 10.55 -1.83 0.75
C GLY A 89 10.25 -0.60 -0.11
N ALA A 90 10.98 0.50 0.13
CA ALA A 90 10.83 1.73 -0.64
C ALA A 90 11.11 1.51 -2.13
N VAL A 91 12.15 0.75 -2.47
CA VAL A 91 12.46 0.37 -3.86
C VAL A 91 11.26 -0.35 -4.50
N ARG A 92 10.74 -1.39 -3.84
CA ARG A 92 9.63 -2.18 -4.40
C ARG A 92 8.32 -1.40 -4.49
N LEU A 93 7.99 -0.58 -3.49
CA LEU A 93 6.81 0.28 -3.54
C LEU A 93 6.90 1.31 -4.67
N LYS A 94 8.09 1.88 -4.94
CA LYS A 94 8.31 2.79 -6.08
C LYS A 94 8.08 2.09 -7.42
N GLU A 95 8.48 0.83 -7.56
CA GLU A 95 8.19 0.03 -8.77
C GLU A 95 6.67 -0.17 -8.96
N LEU A 96 5.96 -0.51 -7.89
CA LEU A 96 4.49 -0.68 -7.92
C LEU A 96 3.76 0.62 -8.26
N ILE A 97 4.22 1.77 -7.75
CA ILE A 97 3.68 3.09 -8.15
C ILE A 97 3.88 3.37 -9.64
N ARG A 98 5.02 2.96 -10.22
CA ARG A 98 5.24 3.06 -11.67
C ARG A 98 4.34 2.10 -12.44
N PHE A 99 4.13 0.89 -11.94
CA PHE A 99 3.21 -0.08 -12.54
C PHE A 99 1.77 0.42 -12.51
N ARG A 100 1.35 1.06 -11.41
CA ARG A 100 0.03 1.69 -11.27
C ARG A 100 -0.23 2.73 -12.36
N ASP A 101 0.75 3.53 -12.79
CA ASP A 101 0.56 4.45 -13.92
C ASP A 101 0.13 3.71 -15.19
N ARG A 102 0.73 2.53 -15.45
CA ARG A 102 0.33 1.69 -16.57
C ARG A 102 -1.07 1.13 -16.40
N LEU A 103 -1.44 0.64 -15.21
CA LEU A 103 -2.80 0.16 -14.93
C LEU A 103 -3.89 1.22 -15.11
N VAL A 104 -3.55 2.52 -15.00
CA VAL A 104 -4.54 3.60 -15.11
C VAL A 104 -4.58 4.23 -16.50
N ARG A 105 -3.42 4.48 -17.12
CA ARG A 105 -3.33 5.27 -18.36
C ARG A 105 -2.95 4.44 -19.58
N ARG A 106 -2.23 3.34 -19.38
CA ARG A 106 -1.65 2.50 -20.44
C ARG A 106 -2.05 1.04 -20.25
N TYR A 107 -3.29 0.81 -19.78
CA TYR A 107 -3.77 -0.52 -19.42
C TYR A 107 -3.81 -1.49 -20.61
N HIS A 108 -3.91 -0.95 -21.83
CA HIS A 108 -3.85 -1.72 -23.07
C HIS A 108 -2.42 -2.21 -23.42
N GLU A 109 -1.40 -1.70 -22.73
CA GLU A 109 0.01 -2.11 -22.86
C GLU A 109 0.45 -3.07 -21.75
N VAL A 110 -0.42 -3.42 -20.81
CA VAL A 110 -0.10 -4.36 -19.72
C VAL A 110 -0.50 -5.76 -20.17
N SER A 111 0.49 -6.65 -20.33
CA SER A 111 0.23 -8.05 -20.66
C SER A 111 -0.27 -8.83 -19.44
N GLU A 112 -0.97 -9.94 -19.68
CA GLU A 112 -1.38 -10.87 -18.62
C GLU A 112 -0.17 -11.45 -17.89
N GLU A 113 0.92 -11.75 -18.59
CA GLU A 113 2.16 -12.25 -17.98
C GLU A 113 2.82 -11.23 -17.03
N GLU A 114 2.79 -9.94 -17.39
CA GLU A 114 3.28 -8.87 -16.51
C GLU A 114 2.40 -8.73 -15.27
N LEU A 115 1.07 -8.70 -15.45
CA LEU A 115 0.14 -8.58 -14.33
C LEU A 115 0.25 -9.78 -13.37
N PHE A 116 0.34 -11.01 -13.90
CA PHE A 116 0.54 -12.21 -13.08
C PHE A 116 1.81 -12.13 -12.22
N ARG A 117 2.89 -11.60 -12.78
CA ARG A 117 4.15 -11.42 -12.05
C ARG A 117 3.98 -10.47 -10.87
N GLU A 118 3.32 -9.33 -11.07
CA GLU A 118 3.09 -8.37 -9.99
C GLU A 118 2.14 -8.95 -8.91
N LEU A 119 1.12 -9.72 -9.30
CA LEU A 119 0.24 -10.41 -8.37
C LEU A 119 0.91 -11.57 -7.62
N SER A 120 2.05 -12.06 -8.11
CA SER A 120 2.85 -13.09 -7.45
C SER A 120 3.84 -12.53 -6.42
N ASP A 121 4.06 -11.22 -6.42
CA ASP A 121 5.03 -10.53 -5.55
C ASP A 121 4.37 -9.35 -4.81
N THR A 122 3.45 -9.70 -3.92
CA THR A 122 2.63 -8.77 -3.12
C THR A 122 3.07 -8.65 -1.66
N GLU A 123 4.14 -9.36 -1.26
CA GLU A 123 4.62 -9.44 0.13
C GLU A 123 4.98 -8.06 0.72
N VAL A 124 5.43 -7.14 -0.14
CA VAL A 124 5.74 -5.76 0.27
C VAL A 124 4.52 -5.04 0.86
N PHE A 125 3.30 -5.36 0.44
CA PHE A 125 2.10 -4.75 1.01
C PHE A 125 1.81 -5.26 2.42
N HIS A 126 1.98 -6.56 2.68
CA HIS A 126 1.90 -7.11 4.03
C HIS A 126 2.95 -6.47 4.95
N SER A 127 4.17 -6.35 4.44
CA SER A 127 5.26 -5.69 5.17
C SER A 127 4.96 -4.21 5.43
N TYR A 128 4.41 -3.49 4.45
CA TYR A 128 4.00 -2.09 4.58
C TYR A 128 2.97 -1.87 5.68
N ILE A 129 1.96 -2.74 5.77
CA ILE A 129 0.97 -2.69 6.85
C ILE A 129 1.65 -2.78 8.22
N THR A 130 2.59 -3.71 8.37
CA THR A 130 3.35 -3.90 9.62
C THR A 130 4.21 -2.68 9.93
N TRP A 131 4.99 -2.18 8.96
CA TRP A 131 5.86 -1.02 9.14
C TRP A 131 5.09 0.23 9.59
N VAL A 132 3.95 0.51 8.95
CA VAL A 132 3.09 1.64 9.34
C VAL A 132 2.55 1.47 10.76
N ARG A 133 2.05 0.28 11.11
CA ARG A 133 1.53 -0.01 12.46
C ARG A 133 2.62 0.15 13.52
N ASP A 134 3.81 -0.36 13.27
CA ASP A 134 4.96 -0.25 14.18
C ASP A 134 5.39 1.20 14.37
N TYR A 135 5.47 1.98 13.29
CA TYR A 135 5.78 3.40 13.36
C TYR A 135 4.74 4.18 14.18
N LEU A 136 3.44 3.98 13.90
CA LEU A 136 2.37 4.62 14.67
C LEU A 136 2.43 4.27 16.16
N LYS A 137 2.71 3.01 16.48
CA LYS A 137 2.86 2.54 17.86
C LYS A 137 4.07 3.17 18.55
N GLN A 138 5.19 3.32 17.84
CA GLN A 138 6.40 3.96 18.34
C GLN A 138 6.16 5.45 18.64
N GLU A 139 5.60 6.19 17.69
CA GLU A 139 5.49 7.64 17.77
C GLU A 139 4.31 8.12 18.64
N LEU A 140 3.18 7.40 18.62
CA LEU A 140 1.99 7.79 19.37
C LEU A 140 1.87 7.09 20.74
N GLY A 141 2.58 5.98 20.94
CA GLY A 141 2.57 5.24 22.21
C GLY A 141 1.15 4.90 22.68
N SER A 142 0.77 5.36 23.87
CA SER A 142 -0.57 5.12 24.46
C SER A 142 -1.70 5.86 23.73
N ALA A 143 -1.41 6.82 22.86
CA ALA A 143 -2.41 7.51 22.04
C ALA A 143 -2.77 6.72 20.77
N TYR A 144 -2.01 5.68 20.42
CA TYR A 144 -2.36 4.80 19.31
C TYR A 144 -3.52 3.87 19.73
N PRO A 145 -4.69 3.92 19.08
CA PRO A 145 -5.86 3.13 19.48
C PRO A 145 -5.71 1.61 19.22
N GLY A 146 -4.65 1.19 18.52
CA GLY A 146 -4.41 -0.21 18.17
C GLY A 146 -5.45 -0.79 17.18
N PRO A 147 -5.21 -2.00 16.65
CA PRO A 147 -6.22 -2.73 15.91
C PRO A 147 -7.37 -3.17 16.86
N LYS A 148 -8.63 -3.04 16.42
CA LYS A 148 -9.78 -3.53 17.21
C LYS A 148 -9.73 -5.06 17.22
N GLY A 149 -9.42 -5.65 18.37
CA GLY A 149 -9.28 -7.11 18.55
C GLY A 149 -8.22 -7.54 19.57
N GLU A 150 -7.38 -6.61 20.07
CA GLU A 150 -6.35 -6.88 21.08
C GLU A 150 -6.67 -6.32 22.47
N GLU A 151 -7.94 -6.00 22.75
CA GLU A 151 -8.39 -5.83 24.14
C GLU A 151 -8.53 -7.22 24.77
N ARG A 152 -7.49 -7.57 25.55
CA ARG A 152 -7.33 -8.72 26.47
C ARG A 152 -8.54 -9.61 26.73
#